data_AF-A0A1N7MUE2-F1
#
_entry.id   AF-A0A1N7MUE2-F1
#
_cell.length_a   1.000
_cell.length_b   1.000
_cell.length_c   1.000
_cell.angle_alpha   90.00
_cell.angle_beta   90.00
_cell.angle_gamma   90.00
#
_symmetry.space_group_name_H-M   'P 1'
#
loop_
_entity.id
_entity.type
_entity.pdbx_description
1 polymer ?
#
loop_
_entity_poly.entity_id
_entity_poly.type
_entity_poly.pdbx_seq_one_letter_code
_entity_poly.pdbx_strand_id
1 'polypeptide(L)'
;MLDFLKHLIGIKTRDLAQEATNLLATLDTDAAIQADLRVMEDDLDAAGKLIAELRAAYNREVQEFEAVEKRYQQHFTAAESLQVRLQAAPEAEKAAINTGLNELVDLLEKLVPEMEKEKQDVVEAEALLREAEKAYQEKGAALKKARSDLENARRDLKRAEIDADRAKAQAEQAARVAGLRDKSGQQTGLRVGFNAMTEKAAALRQQAESQRMKSQVLKDAPASTNSYVQQALNDAAGKGTTDSRSAVDRLAALKK
;
A
#
# COMPACT_ATOMS: atom_id res chain seq x y z
N MET A 1 -21.77 -27.78 -16.74
CA MET A 1 -21.24 -26.56 -17.39
C MET A 1 -19.76 -26.34 -17.02
N LEU A 2 -18.91 -27.36 -17.14
CA LEU A 2 -17.46 -27.23 -16.84
C LEU A 2 -16.56 -27.74 -17.98
N ASP A 3 -17.13 -28.24 -19.07
CA ASP A 3 -16.39 -28.75 -20.24
C ASP A 3 -16.48 -27.87 -21.49
N PHE A 4 -17.18 -26.73 -21.42
CA PHE A 4 -17.29 -25.79 -22.55
C PHE A 4 -16.14 -24.77 -22.63
N LEU A 5 -15.32 -24.62 -21.59
CA LEU A 5 -14.20 -23.66 -21.56
C LEU A 5 -12.87 -24.25 -22.04
N LYS A 6 -12.79 -25.57 -22.28
CA LYS A 6 -11.52 -26.25 -22.63
C LYS A 6 -11.17 -26.22 -24.12
N HIS A 7 -12.00 -25.64 -25.01
CA HIS A 7 -11.80 -25.74 -26.47
C HIS A 7 -11.75 -24.39 -27.23
N LEU A 8 -11.42 -23.29 -26.56
CA LEU A 8 -11.14 -22.00 -27.22
C LEU A 8 -9.65 -21.64 -27.26
N ILE A 9 -8.76 -22.59 -26.98
CA ILE A 9 -7.31 -22.41 -27.05
C ILE A 9 -6.81 -23.05 -28.33
N GLY A 10 -6.81 -22.28 -29.40
CA GLY A 10 -6.13 -22.65 -30.61
C GLY A 10 -6.61 -21.82 -31.77
N ILE A 11 -5.82 -20.81 -32.16
CA ILE A 11 -5.45 -20.53 -33.54
C ILE A 11 -4.26 -19.54 -33.53
N LYS A 12 -3.15 -20.07 -34.07
CA LYS A 12 -2.10 -19.46 -34.88
C LYS A 12 -2.12 -17.93 -35.08
N THR A 13 -1.03 -17.28 -34.72
CA THR A 13 -0.29 -16.30 -35.55
C THR A 13 1.14 -16.13 -35.03
N ARG A 14 2.03 -17.07 -35.39
CA ARG A 14 3.47 -16.78 -35.45
C ARG A 14 3.71 -16.00 -36.74
N ASP A 15 4.49 -14.93 -36.65
CA ASP A 15 5.08 -14.09 -37.72
C ASP A 15 4.59 -12.63 -37.85
N LEU A 16 3.93 -12.07 -36.82
CA LEU A 16 3.69 -10.62 -36.68
C LEU A 16 4.31 -10.01 -35.39
N ALA A 17 5.25 -10.72 -34.77
CA ALA A 17 5.56 -10.55 -33.34
C ALA A 17 6.83 -9.76 -33.01
N GLN A 18 7.47 -9.03 -33.93
CA GLN A 18 8.72 -8.32 -33.61
C GLN A 18 8.64 -6.79 -33.65
N GLU A 19 7.64 -6.21 -34.33
CA GLU A 19 7.36 -4.76 -34.28
C GLU A 19 6.10 -4.41 -33.46
N ALA A 20 5.25 -5.38 -33.12
CA ALA A 20 4.07 -5.16 -32.28
C ALA A 20 4.31 -5.37 -30.77
N THR A 21 5.38 -6.06 -30.36
CA THR A 21 5.58 -6.46 -28.95
C THR A 21 5.98 -5.30 -28.03
N ASN A 22 6.64 -4.26 -28.55
CA ASN A 22 7.01 -3.10 -27.73
C ASN A 22 5.83 -2.13 -27.50
N LEU A 23 4.79 -2.20 -28.33
CA LEU A 23 3.53 -1.44 -28.17
C LEU A 23 2.46 -2.26 -27.43
N LEU A 24 2.45 -3.59 -27.57
CA LEU A 24 1.54 -4.47 -26.81
C LEU A 24 1.97 -4.69 -25.37
N ALA A 25 3.28 -4.82 -25.06
CA ALA A 25 3.74 -5.04 -23.69
C ALA A 25 3.46 -3.84 -22.77
N THR A 26 3.53 -2.61 -23.29
CA THR A 26 3.18 -1.39 -22.56
C THR A 26 1.66 -1.27 -22.37
N LEU A 27 0.87 -1.57 -23.40
CA LEU A 27 -0.60 -1.61 -23.32
C LEU A 27 -1.12 -2.66 -22.32
N ASP A 28 -0.50 -3.84 -22.25
CA ASP A 28 -0.88 -4.91 -21.32
C ASP A 28 -0.46 -4.58 -19.87
N THR A 29 0.70 -3.91 -19.70
CA THR A 29 1.19 -3.48 -18.36
C THR A 29 0.37 -2.31 -17.80
N ASP A 30 0.04 -1.30 -18.61
CA ASP A 30 -0.78 -0.16 -18.16
C ASP A 30 -2.23 -0.61 -17.84
N ALA A 31 -2.78 -1.55 -18.60
CA ALA A 31 -4.10 -2.12 -18.33
C ALA A 31 -4.11 -2.97 -17.05
N ALA A 32 -3.08 -3.79 -16.84
CA ALA A 32 -2.93 -4.57 -15.61
C ALA A 32 -2.83 -3.68 -14.36
N ILE A 33 -2.00 -2.62 -14.40
CA ILE A 33 -1.87 -1.70 -13.26
C ILE A 33 -3.17 -0.93 -13.00
N GLN A 34 -3.90 -0.54 -14.06
CA GLN A 34 -5.22 0.08 -13.91
C GLN A 34 -6.25 -0.87 -13.30
N ALA A 35 -6.22 -2.15 -13.67
CA ALA A 35 -7.06 -3.17 -13.05
C ALA A 35 -6.73 -3.34 -11.56
N ASP A 36 -5.44 -3.40 -11.20
CA ASP A 36 -5.00 -3.49 -9.79
C ASP A 36 -5.42 -2.24 -8.99
N LEU A 37 -5.29 -1.04 -9.56
CA LEU A 37 -5.78 0.18 -8.92
C LEU A 37 -7.29 0.15 -8.70
N ARG A 38 -8.04 -0.39 -9.65
CA ARG A 38 -9.49 -0.54 -9.53
C ARG A 38 -9.87 -1.55 -8.44
N VAL A 39 -9.12 -2.65 -8.32
CA VAL A 39 -9.30 -3.59 -7.20
C VAL A 39 -9.02 -2.91 -5.87
N MET A 40 -7.97 -2.09 -5.78
CA MET A 40 -7.69 -1.31 -4.56
C MET A 40 -8.79 -0.28 -4.24
N GLU A 41 -9.42 0.32 -5.25
CA GLU A 41 -10.58 1.20 -5.10
C GLU A 41 -11.80 0.42 -4.58
N ASP A 42 -12.14 -0.72 -5.20
CA ASP A 42 -13.25 -1.58 -4.79
C ASP A 42 -13.08 -2.09 -3.35
N ASP A 43 -11.85 -2.46 -2.98
CA ASP A 43 -11.44 -2.86 -1.63
C ASP A 43 -11.64 -1.73 -0.61
N LEU A 44 -11.35 -0.49 -1.01
CA LEU A 44 -11.51 0.69 -0.16
C LEU A 44 -13.00 1.01 0.02
N ASP A 45 -13.79 0.93 -1.05
CA ASP A 45 -15.24 1.11 -0.99
C ASP A 45 -15.92 0.04 -0.11
N ALA A 46 -15.49 -1.22 -0.22
CA ALA A 46 -15.97 -2.30 0.63
C ALA A 46 -15.61 -2.05 2.11
N ALA A 47 -14.38 -1.60 2.40
CA ALA A 47 -13.97 -1.24 3.75
C ALA A 47 -14.77 -0.02 4.28
N GLY A 48 -15.10 0.95 3.43
CA GLY A 48 -15.95 2.09 3.79
C GLY A 48 -17.36 1.68 4.19
N LYS A 49 -17.97 0.72 3.47
CA LYS A 49 -19.27 0.14 3.84
C LYS A 49 -19.20 -0.58 5.19
N LEU A 50 -18.17 -1.41 5.38
CA LEU A 50 -17.96 -2.10 6.65
C LEU A 50 -17.83 -1.12 7.83
N ILE A 51 -17.09 -0.02 7.68
CA ILE A 51 -16.99 1.01 8.72
C ILE A 51 -18.36 1.63 9.02
N ALA A 52 -19.19 1.89 8.00
CA ALA A 52 -20.52 2.43 8.22
C ALA A 52 -21.41 1.44 9.02
N GLU A 53 -21.31 0.15 8.72
CA GLU A 53 -22.00 -0.91 9.47
C GLU A 53 -21.50 -1.01 10.91
N LEU A 54 -20.18 -1.00 11.12
CA LEU A 54 -19.57 -1.04 12.46
C LEU A 54 -19.91 0.19 13.29
N ARG A 55 -19.99 1.39 12.68
CA ARG A 55 -20.46 2.60 13.37
C ARG A 55 -21.92 2.49 13.79
N ALA A 56 -22.76 1.93 12.92
CA ALA A 56 -24.16 1.71 13.27
C ALA A 56 -24.30 0.70 14.42
N ALA A 57 -23.52 -0.38 14.40
CA ALA A 57 -23.46 -1.35 15.49
C ALA A 57 -22.96 -0.71 16.79
N TYR A 58 -21.83 -0.01 16.78
CA TYR A 58 -21.31 0.69 17.96
C TYR A 58 -22.32 1.67 18.55
N ASN A 59 -22.98 2.49 17.72
CA ASN A 59 -24.01 3.41 18.19
C ASN A 59 -25.21 2.70 18.83
N ARG A 60 -25.53 1.49 18.35
CA ARG A 60 -26.58 0.67 18.94
C ARG A 60 -26.15 0.16 20.31
N GLU A 61 -24.95 -0.40 20.46
CA GLU A 61 -24.44 -0.85 21.76
C GLU A 61 -24.40 0.29 22.78
N VAL A 62 -24.00 1.50 22.35
CA VAL A 62 -24.01 2.70 23.22
C VAL A 62 -25.44 3.01 23.68
N GLN A 63 -26.43 2.94 22.79
CA GLN A 63 -27.83 3.18 23.17
C GLN A 63 -28.37 2.11 24.11
N GLU A 64 -27.98 0.85 23.93
CA GLU A 64 -28.37 -0.26 24.79
C GLU A 64 -27.75 -0.10 26.19
N PHE A 65 -26.47 0.24 26.27
CA PHE A 65 -25.80 0.59 27.53
C PHE A 65 -26.45 1.79 28.24
N GLU A 66 -26.69 2.90 27.53
CA GLU A 66 -27.35 4.09 28.10
C GLU A 66 -28.76 3.77 28.63
N ALA A 67 -29.49 2.88 27.95
CA ALA A 67 -30.82 2.46 28.39
C ALA A 67 -30.76 1.66 29.71
N VAL A 68 -29.78 0.76 29.85
CA VAL A 68 -29.55 -0.01 31.09
C VAL A 68 -29.08 0.91 32.21
N GLU A 69 -28.11 1.79 31.94
CA GLU A 69 -27.61 2.77 32.91
C GLU A 69 -28.73 3.66 33.44
N LYS A 70 -29.61 4.15 32.55
CA LYS A 70 -30.75 4.96 32.94
C LYS A 70 -31.72 4.21 33.85
N ARG A 71 -32.00 2.93 33.57
CA ARG A 71 -32.85 2.09 34.44
C ARG A 71 -32.19 1.89 35.81
N TYR A 72 -30.89 1.59 35.83
CA TYR A 72 -30.13 1.47 37.06
C TYR A 72 -30.23 2.75 37.91
N GLN A 73 -29.99 3.92 37.31
CA GLN A 73 -30.10 5.22 38.00
C GLN A 73 -31.51 5.49 38.53
N GLN A 74 -32.55 5.13 37.76
CA GLN A 74 -33.94 5.27 38.19
C GLN A 74 -34.25 4.42 39.43
N HIS A 75 -33.86 3.14 39.41
CA HIS A 75 -34.08 2.24 40.55
C HIS A 75 -33.24 2.64 41.77
N PHE A 76 -32.01 3.10 41.55
CA PHE A 76 -31.14 3.59 42.61
C PHE A 76 -31.72 4.83 43.30
N THR A 77 -32.15 5.83 42.52
CA THR A 77 -32.80 7.04 43.05
C THR A 77 -34.11 6.73 43.78
N ALA A 78 -34.88 5.76 43.27
CA ALA A 78 -36.09 5.28 43.95
C ALA A 78 -35.77 4.62 45.30
N ALA A 79 -34.70 3.84 45.37
CA ALA A 79 -34.24 3.20 46.60
C ALA A 79 -33.78 4.24 47.63
N GLU A 80 -33.01 5.25 47.20
CA GLU A 80 -32.61 6.38 48.06
C GLU A 80 -33.85 7.13 48.61
N SER A 81 -34.84 7.40 47.76
CA SER A 81 -36.08 8.06 48.18
C SER A 81 -36.87 7.24 49.20
N LEU A 82 -36.98 5.92 49.00
CA LEU A 82 -37.63 5.02 49.96
C LEU A 82 -36.84 4.92 51.27
N GLN A 83 -35.51 4.91 51.22
CA GLN A 83 -34.66 4.89 52.40
C GLN A 83 -34.85 6.15 53.27
N VAL A 84 -34.97 7.32 52.64
CA VAL A 84 -35.29 8.57 53.34
C VAL A 84 -36.69 8.51 53.96
N ARG A 85 -37.69 8.00 53.22
CA ARG A 85 -39.06 7.84 53.74
C ARG A 85 -39.14 6.88 54.91
N LEU A 86 -38.37 5.78 54.89
CA LEU A 86 -38.33 4.80 55.97
C LEU A 86 -37.96 5.43 57.32
N GLN A 87 -37.06 6.42 57.32
CA GLN A 87 -36.62 7.13 58.53
C GLN A 87 -37.71 8.01 59.14
N ALA A 88 -38.63 8.53 58.32
CA ALA A 88 -39.71 9.42 58.73
C ALA A 88 -41.08 8.72 58.87
N ALA A 89 -41.19 7.47 58.43
CA ALA A 89 -42.46 6.74 58.36
C ALA A 89 -42.91 6.19 59.73
N PRO A 90 -44.23 6.13 60.00
CA PRO A 90 -44.79 5.47 61.17
C PRO A 90 -44.56 3.95 61.12
N GLU A 91 -44.51 3.29 62.28
CA GLU A 91 -44.15 1.86 62.41
C GLU A 91 -45.03 0.93 61.55
N ALA A 92 -46.30 1.28 61.37
CA ALA A 92 -47.25 0.51 60.55
C ALA A 92 -46.88 0.48 59.04
N GLU A 93 -46.16 1.49 58.54
CA GLU A 93 -45.78 1.60 57.12
C GLU A 93 -44.37 1.07 56.84
N LYS A 94 -43.51 0.98 57.87
CA LYS A 94 -42.11 0.57 57.72
C LYS A 94 -41.94 -0.82 57.09
N ALA A 95 -42.81 -1.76 57.43
CA ALA A 95 -42.75 -3.11 56.86
C ALA A 95 -42.99 -3.11 55.34
N ALA A 96 -43.94 -2.29 54.86
CA ALA A 96 -44.21 -2.15 53.43
C ALA A 96 -43.05 -1.44 52.70
N ILE A 97 -42.48 -0.39 53.29
CA ILE A 97 -41.33 0.34 52.72
C ILE A 97 -40.09 -0.58 52.64
N ASN A 98 -39.81 -1.38 53.68
CA ASN A 98 -38.72 -2.35 53.67
C ASN A 98 -38.90 -3.42 52.58
N THR A 99 -40.14 -3.85 52.32
CA THR A 99 -40.42 -4.79 51.23
C THR A 99 -40.08 -4.17 49.87
N GLY A 100 -40.52 -2.93 49.62
CA GLY A 100 -40.19 -2.21 48.38
C GLY A 100 -38.69 -1.91 48.22
N LEU A 101 -37.98 -1.65 49.32
CA LEU A 101 -36.53 -1.49 49.31
C LEU A 101 -35.82 -2.79 48.91
N ASN A 102 -36.23 -3.93 49.48
CA ASN A 102 -35.66 -5.23 49.12
C ASN A 102 -35.92 -5.56 47.64
N GLU A 103 -37.13 -5.28 47.14
CA GLU A 103 -37.45 -5.45 45.71
C GLU A 103 -36.55 -4.59 44.81
N LEU A 104 -36.29 -3.33 45.19
CA LEU A 104 -35.38 -2.46 44.42
C LEU A 104 -33.93 -2.92 44.50
N VAL A 105 -33.47 -3.43 45.64
CA VAL A 105 -32.12 -4.01 45.79
C VAL A 105 -31.98 -5.24 44.89
N ASP A 106 -32.95 -6.16 44.91
CA ASP A 106 -32.96 -7.36 44.05
C ASP A 106 -32.94 -6.99 42.55
N LEU A 107 -33.59 -5.90 42.16
CA LEU A 107 -33.57 -5.38 40.79
C LEU A 107 -32.21 -4.77 40.44
N LEU A 108 -31.64 -3.96 41.34
CA LEU A 108 -30.32 -3.36 41.15
C LEU A 108 -29.22 -4.42 41.04
N GLU A 109 -29.26 -5.47 41.87
CA GLU A 109 -28.32 -6.59 41.82
C GLU A 109 -28.35 -7.33 40.48
N LYS A 110 -29.51 -7.39 39.81
CA LYS A 110 -29.64 -7.98 38.46
C LYS A 110 -29.15 -7.03 37.37
N LEU A 111 -29.30 -5.72 37.54
CA LEU A 111 -28.88 -4.72 36.56
C LEU A 111 -27.37 -4.47 36.54
N VAL A 112 -26.66 -4.67 37.66
CA VAL A 112 -25.19 -4.52 37.70
C VAL A 112 -24.46 -5.42 36.69
N PRO A 113 -24.69 -6.75 36.66
CA PRO A 113 -24.03 -7.61 35.67
C PRO A 113 -24.49 -7.32 34.24
N GLU A 114 -25.75 -6.90 34.03
CA GLU A 114 -26.24 -6.47 32.72
C GLU A 114 -25.48 -5.22 32.24
N MET A 115 -25.33 -4.21 33.10
CA MET A 115 -24.59 -2.98 32.80
C MET A 115 -23.11 -3.24 32.51
N GLU A 116 -22.45 -4.13 33.27
CA GLU A 116 -21.05 -4.51 32.99
C GLU A 116 -20.92 -5.26 31.67
N LYS A 117 -21.89 -6.11 31.31
CA LYS A 117 -21.94 -6.76 30.01
C LYS A 117 -22.09 -5.73 28.89
N GLU A 118 -23.09 -4.85 28.95
CA GLU A 118 -23.31 -3.86 27.89
C GLU A 118 -22.13 -2.88 27.76
N LYS A 119 -21.47 -2.56 28.87
CA LYS A 119 -20.23 -1.78 28.83
C LYS A 119 -19.10 -2.51 28.10
N GLN A 120 -18.97 -3.81 28.30
CA GLN A 120 -17.98 -4.63 27.56
C GLN A 120 -18.32 -4.64 26.08
N ASP A 121 -19.59 -4.85 25.72
CA ASP A 121 -20.06 -4.86 24.33
C ASP A 121 -19.76 -3.53 23.63
N VAL A 122 -19.95 -2.38 24.30
CA VAL A 122 -19.55 -1.05 23.79
C VAL A 122 -18.04 -0.95 23.56
N VAL A 123 -17.22 -1.40 24.52
CA VAL A 123 -15.76 -1.35 24.41
C VAL A 123 -15.25 -2.23 23.28
N GLU A 124 -15.80 -3.42 23.12
CA GLU A 124 -15.45 -4.34 22.03
C GLU A 124 -15.85 -3.77 20.67
N ALA A 125 -17.07 -3.23 20.54
CA ALA A 125 -17.53 -2.58 19.32
C ALA A 125 -16.67 -1.34 18.96
N GLU A 126 -16.27 -0.54 19.95
CA GLU A 126 -15.37 0.60 19.74
C GLU A 126 -13.99 0.14 19.24
N ALA A 127 -13.43 -0.91 19.85
CA ALA A 127 -12.13 -1.44 19.47
C ALA A 127 -12.13 -1.95 18.02
N LEU A 128 -13.16 -2.73 17.65
CA LEU A 128 -13.34 -3.21 16.28
C LEU A 128 -13.50 -2.07 15.28
N LEU A 129 -14.30 -1.05 15.62
CA LEU A 129 -14.47 0.13 14.76
C LEU A 129 -13.14 0.86 14.54
N ARG A 130 -12.37 1.09 15.61
CA ARG A 130 -11.05 1.76 15.53
C ARG A 130 -10.06 0.97 14.68
N GLU A 131 -10.05 -0.36 14.82
CA GLU A 131 -9.21 -1.23 13.99
C GLU A 131 -9.60 -1.14 12.50
N ALA A 132 -10.90 -1.19 12.20
CA ALA A 132 -11.41 -1.04 10.84
C ALA A 132 -11.06 0.34 10.23
N GLU A 133 -11.22 1.42 11.00
CA GLU A 133 -10.85 2.78 10.57
C GLU A 133 -9.36 2.90 10.29
N LYS A 134 -8.51 2.30 11.12
CA LYS A 134 -7.06 2.25 10.89
C LYS A 134 -6.73 1.49 9.61
N ALA A 135 -7.30 0.31 9.41
CA ALA A 135 -7.08 -0.49 8.21
C ALA A 135 -7.55 0.25 6.94
N TYR A 136 -8.67 0.97 7.00
CA TYR A 136 -9.16 1.81 5.90
C TYR A 136 -8.19 2.96 5.57
N GLN A 137 -7.64 3.65 6.59
CA GLN A 137 -6.65 4.69 6.38
C GLN A 137 -5.37 4.13 5.74
N GLU A 138 -4.89 2.97 6.17
CA GLU A 138 -3.74 2.29 5.59
C GLU A 138 -3.98 1.91 4.13
N LYS A 139 -5.14 1.32 3.80
CA LYS A 139 -5.54 1.02 2.42
C LYS A 139 -5.65 2.29 1.56
N GLY A 140 -6.25 3.35 2.08
CA GLY A 140 -6.36 4.63 1.39
C GLY A 140 -5.00 5.27 1.11
N ALA A 141 -4.07 5.19 2.05
CA ALA A 141 -2.70 5.65 1.86
C ALA A 141 -1.96 4.82 0.80
N ALA A 142 -2.13 3.49 0.80
CA ALA A 142 -1.57 2.59 -0.20
C ALA A 142 -2.10 2.90 -1.61
N LEU A 143 -3.41 3.09 -1.77
CA LEU A 143 -4.02 3.47 -3.05
C LEU A 143 -3.48 4.82 -3.55
N LYS A 144 -3.41 5.83 -2.68
CA LYS A 144 -2.86 7.15 -3.03
C LYS A 144 -1.41 7.04 -3.50
N LYS A 145 -0.61 6.24 -2.80
CA LYS A 145 0.79 5.98 -3.17
C LYS A 145 0.88 5.27 -4.53
N ALA A 146 0.12 4.20 -4.73
CA ALA A 146 0.09 3.45 -6.00
C ALA A 146 -0.29 4.35 -7.19
N ARG A 147 -1.28 5.24 -7.03
CA ARG A 147 -1.63 6.23 -8.06
C ARG A 147 -0.48 7.19 -8.37
N SER A 148 0.20 7.69 -7.34
CA SER A 148 1.36 8.58 -7.50
C SER A 148 2.52 7.87 -8.19
N ASP A 149 2.79 6.63 -7.83
CA ASP A 149 3.86 5.81 -8.41
C ASP A 149 3.58 5.53 -9.90
N LEU A 150 2.32 5.24 -10.26
CA LEU A 150 1.90 5.09 -11.67
C LEU A 150 2.09 6.38 -12.46
N GLU A 151 1.71 7.54 -11.91
CA GLU A 151 1.88 8.81 -12.60
C GLU A 151 3.35 9.13 -12.85
N ASN A 152 4.22 8.87 -11.87
CA ASN A 152 5.66 9.03 -12.01
C ASN A 152 6.23 8.08 -13.07
N ALA A 153 5.86 6.79 -13.02
CA ALA A 153 6.28 5.80 -14.01
C ALA A 153 5.87 6.19 -15.43
N ARG A 154 4.66 6.73 -15.63
CA ARG A 154 4.19 7.23 -16.93
C ARG A 154 5.02 8.41 -17.44
N ARG A 155 5.39 9.33 -16.56
CA ARG A 155 6.25 10.48 -16.92
C ARG A 155 7.65 10.02 -17.31
N ASP A 156 8.21 9.05 -16.61
CA ASP A 156 9.54 8.51 -16.90
C ASP A 156 9.54 7.69 -18.19
N LEU A 157 8.50 6.89 -18.43
CA LEU A 157 8.32 6.18 -19.70
C LEU A 157 8.24 7.14 -20.88
N LYS A 158 7.43 8.20 -20.77
CA LYS A 158 7.34 9.24 -21.81
C LYS A 158 8.69 9.94 -22.10
N ARG A 159 9.51 10.15 -21.07
CA ARG A 159 10.88 10.70 -21.26
C ARG A 159 11.77 9.71 -21.99
N ALA A 160 11.74 8.45 -21.59
CA ALA A 160 12.51 7.38 -22.23
C ALA A 160 12.12 7.20 -23.71
N GLU A 161 10.84 7.31 -24.04
CA GLU A 161 10.35 7.29 -25.43
C GLU A 161 10.94 8.44 -26.26
N ILE A 162 10.91 9.67 -25.74
CA ILE A 162 11.49 10.84 -26.42
C ILE A 162 13.00 10.65 -26.66
N ASP A 163 13.73 10.14 -25.68
CA ASP A 163 15.17 9.92 -25.82
C ASP A 163 15.49 8.78 -26.79
N ALA A 164 14.66 7.73 -26.83
CA ALA A 164 14.76 6.67 -27.83
C ALA A 164 14.51 7.19 -29.25
N ASP A 165 13.48 8.01 -29.44
CA ASP A 165 13.18 8.63 -30.74
C ASP A 165 14.30 9.56 -31.21
N ARG A 166 14.88 10.36 -30.31
CA ARG A 166 16.05 11.19 -30.62
C ARG A 166 17.25 10.35 -31.01
N ALA A 167 17.56 9.28 -30.27
CA ALA A 167 18.66 8.38 -30.58
C ALA A 167 18.46 7.71 -31.95
N LYS A 168 17.23 7.30 -32.27
CA LYS A 168 16.87 6.75 -33.58
C LYS A 168 17.07 7.78 -34.70
N ALA A 169 16.58 9.01 -34.53
CA ALA A 169 16.74 10.07 -35.50
C ALA A 169 18.22 10.43 -35.74
N GLN A 170 19.04 10.47 -34.68
CA GLN A 170 20.49 10.67 -34.79
C GLN A 170 21.17 9.53 -35.55
N ALA A 171 20.81 8.27 -35.27
CA ALA A 171 21.33 7.11 -35.97
C ALA A 171 20.97 7.14 -37.47
N GLU A 172 19.72 7.49 -37.81
CA GLU A 172 19.28 7.65 -39.19
C GLU A 172 20.02 8.80 -39.90
N GLN A 173 20.22 9.93 -39.25
CA GLN A 173 21.00 11.04 -39.80
C GLN A 173 22.47 10.63 -40.04
N ALA A 174 23.10 9.95 -39.09
CA ALA A 174 24.46 9.44 -39.25
C ALA A 174 24.56 8.44 -40.41
N ALA A 175 23.58 7.54 -40.56
CA ALA A 175 23.50 6.61 -41.68
C ALA A 175 23.29 7.32 -43.03
N ARG A 176 22.45 8.35 -43.08
CA ARG A 176 22.25 9.19 -44.28
C ARG A 176 23.51 9.96 -44.64
N VAL A 177 24.21 10.55 -43.66
CA VAL A 177 25.49 11.23 -43.90
C VAL A 177 26.54 10.25 -44.41
N ALA A 178 26.65 9.06 -43.83
CA ALA A 178 27.55 8.01 -44.33
C ALA A 178 27.19 7.58 -45.76
N GLY A 179 25.91 7.34 -46.05
CA GLY A 179 25.43 6.98 -47.38
C GLY A 179 25.50 8.12 -48.42
N LEU A 180 25.46 9.39 -48.00
CA LEU A 180 25.70 10.55 -48.85
C LEU A 180 27.19 10.74 -49.14
N ARG A 181 28.06 10.44 -48.17
CA ARG A 181 29.52 10.39 -48.35
C ARG A 181 29.94 9.27 -49.32
N ASP A 182 29.14 8.22 -49.44
CA ASP A 182 29.27 7.16 -50.46
C ASP A 182 28.79 7.58 -51.86
N LYS A 183 28.00 8.66 -51.99
CA LYS A 183 27.49 9.15 -53.30
C LYS A 183 28.38 10.17 -54.00
N SER A 184 29.46 10.63 -53.38
CA SER A 184 30.48 11.48 -54.01
C SER A 184 31.63 10.69 -54.67
N GLY A 185 31.56 9.36 -54.72
CA GLY A 185 32.55 8.50 -55.37
C GLY A 185 31.91 7.67 -56.48
N GLN A 186 31.73 8.27 -57.66
CA GLN A 186 31.22 7.57 -58.83
C GLN A 186 32.26 6.57 -59.35
N GLN A 187 31.82 5.31 -59.48
CA GLN A 187 32.22 4.28 -60.44
C GLN A 187 33.03 3.06 -59.96
N THR A 188 32.38 1.91 -60.20
CA THR A 188 32.93 0.58 -60.52
C THR A 188 33.37 -0.31 -59.34
N GLY A 189 32.44 -1.13 -58.84
CA GLY A 189 32.74 -2.18 -57.87
C GLY A 189 31.54 -2.86 -57.18
N LEU A 190 30.32 -2.61 -57.65
CA LEU A 190 29.03 -3.00 -57.04
C LEU A 190 28.82 -4.52 -56.82
N ARG A 191 29.77 -5.38 -57.19
CA ARG A 191 29.71 -6.84 -56.99
C ARG A 191 30.67 -7.37 -55.92
N VAL A 192 31.65 -6.59 -55.47
CA VAL A 192 32.56 -6.95 -54.36
C VAL A 192 32.00 -6.47 -53.01
N GLY A 193 31.25 -5.35 -53.02
CA GLY A 193 30.59 -4.81 -51.84
C GLY A 193 29.48 -5.69 -51.25
N PHE A 194 28.82 -6.52 -52.05
CA PHE A 194 27.77 -7.41 -51.56
C PHE A 194 28.32 -8.60 -50.76
N ASN A 195 29.45 -9.20 -51.20
CA ASN A 195 30.13 -10.29 -50.48
C ASN A 195 30.90 -9.78 -49.25
N ALA A 196 31.53 -8.61 -49.35
CA ALA A 196 32.17 -7.98 -48.20
C ALA A 196 31.14 -7.51 -47.15
N MET A 197 29.92 -7.08 -47.54
CA MET A 197 28.85 -6.76 -46.58
C MET A 197 28.28 -7.99 -45.86
N THR A 198 28.29 -9.16 -46.49
CA THR A 198 27.88 -10.42 -45.84
C THR A 198 28.94 -10.89 -44.84
N GLU A 199 30.23 -10.76 -45.16
CA GLU A 199 31.33 -11.00 -44.22
C GLU A 199 31.40 -9.94 -43.10
N LYS A 200 31.15 -8.66 -43.41
CA LYS A 200 31.09 -7.58 -42.40
C LYS A 200 29.87 -7.71 -41.50
N ALA A 201 28.73 -8.20 -41.99
CA ALA A 201 27.57 -8.50 -41.17
C ALA A 201 27.81 -9.71 -40.24
N ALA A 202 28.61 -10.71 -40.66
CA ALA A 202 29.07 -11.79 -39.80
C ALA A 202 30.10 -11.31 -38.76
N ALA A 203 31.07 -10.48 -39.16
CA ALA A 203 32.05 -9.87 -38.27
C ALA A 203 31.41 -8.87 -37.28
N LEU A 204 30.37 -8.13 -37.67
CA LEU A 204 29.62 -7.22 -36.79
C LEU A 204 28.73 -7.98 -35.80
N ARG A 205 28.23 -9.19 -36.14
CA ARG A 205 27.57 -10.09 -35.17
C ARG A 205 28.57 -10.65 -34.14
N GLN A 206 29.76 -11.08 -34.57
CA GLN A 206 30.84 -11.50 -33.66
C GLN A 206 31.41 -10.34 -32.82
N GLN A 207 31.46 -9.12 -33.37
CA GLN A 207 31.92 -7.94 -32.66
C GLN A 207 30.86 -7.38 -31.70
N ALA A 208 29.56 -7.53 -32.00
CA ALA A 208 28.47 -7.26 -31.06
C ALA A 208 28.44 -8.27 -29.89
N GLU A 209 28.75 -9.54 -30.15
CA GLU A 209 28.97 -10.54 -29.10
C GLU A 209 30.25 -10.25 -28.28
N SER A 210 31.35 -9.84 -28.92
CA SER A 210 32.59 -9.48 -28.22
C SER A 210 32.47 -8.17 -27.44
N GLN A 211 31.64 -7.21 -27.87
CA GLN A 211 31.31 -6.00 -27.10
C GLN A 211 30.31 -6.28 -25.97
N ARG A 212 29.39 -7.24 -26.12
CA ARG A 212 28.59 -7.77 -25.00
C ARG A 212 29.49 -8.46 -23.97
N MET A 213 30.43 -9.31 -24.39
CA MET A 213 31.43 -9.92 -23.50
C MET A 213 32.39 -8.87 -22.91
N LYS A 214 32.82 -7.85 -23.66
CA LYS A 214 33.63 -6.73 -23.14
C LYS A 214 32.86 -5.89 -22.13
N SER A 215 31.55 -5.71 -22.30
CA SER A 215 30.72 -5.00 -21.33
C SER A 215 30.46 -5.79 -20.05
N GLN A 216 30.48 -7.13 -20.13
CA GLN A 216 30.48 -8.02 -18.96
C GLN A 216 31.85 -8.07 -18.27
N VAL A 217 32.95 -8.10 -19.02
CA VAL A 217 34.32 -8.09 -18.46
C VAL A 217 34.76 -6.70 -17.96
N LEU A 218 34.21 -5.60 -18.50
CA LEU A 218 34.48 -4.22 -18.03
C LEU A 218 33.49 -3.73 -16.97
N LYS A 219 32.46 -4.51 -16.61
CA LYS A 219 31.71 -4.30 -15.36
C LYS A 219 32.33 -5.05 -14.18
N ASP A 220 33.10 -6.11 -14.44
CA ASP A 220 33.84 -6.85 -13.40
C ASP A 220 35.35 -6.55 -13.42
N ALA A 221 35.67 -5.35 -12.90
CA ALA A 221 36.86 -4.98 -12.10
C ALA A 221 38.21 -4.64 -12.81
N PRO A 222 39.13 -3.95 -12.09
CA PRO A 222 39.94 -4.70 -11.14
C PRO A 222 40.06 -4.08 -9.74
N ALA A 223 40.31 -4.99 -8.81
CA ALA A 223 40.35 -4.83 -7.37
C ALA A 223 41.50 -3.95 -6.85
N SER A 224 41.24 -3.23 -5.74
CA SER A 224 42.11 -3.28 -4.58
C SER A 224 41.41 -2.73 -3.33
N THR A 225 40.92 -3.66 -2.51
CA THR A 225 41.17 -3.72 -1.06
C THR A 225 41.21 -2.42 -0.28
N ASN A 226 40.11 -2.15 0.43
CA ASN A 226 40.28 -2.06 1.88
C ASN A 226 39.06 -2.69 2.58
N SER A 227 39.22 -3.92 3.07
CA SER A 227 38.23 -4.57 3.94
C SER A 227 38.05 -3.86 5.28
N TYR A 228 38.90 -2.88 5.62
CA TYR A 228 38.71 -2.01 6.79
C TYR A 228 37.81 -0.79 6.51
N VAL A 229 37.62 -0.35 5.25
CA VAL A 229 36.73 0.81 4.95
C VAL A 229 35.26 0.39 4.91
N GLN A 230 34.94 -0.85 4.53
CA GLN A 230 33.58 -1.38 4.67
C GLN A 230 33.26 -1.79 6.12
N GLN A 231 34.24 -2.20 6.93
CA GLN A 231 34.02 -2.38 8.38
C GLN A 231 33.81 -1.06 9.12
N ALA A 232 34.56 0.00 8.78
CA ALA A 232 34.35 1.32 9.38
C ALA A 232 32.99 1.96 9.02
N LEU A 233 32.41 1.63 7.87
CA LEU A 233 31.07 2.08 7.47
C LEU A 233 29.95 1.20 8.03
N ASN A 234 30.20 -0.09 8.27
CA ASN A 234 29.22 -1.00 8.87
C ASN A 234 29.16 -0.89 10.42
N ASP A 235 30.26 -0.51 11.08
CA ASP A 235 30.24 -0.12 12.50
C ASP A 235 29.44 1.19 12.72
N ALA A 236 29.27 2.00 11.68
CA ALA A 236 28.47 3.23 11.71
C ALA A 236 26.97 3.04 11.37
N ALA A 237 26.53 1.83 10.97
CA ALA A 237 25.18 1.60 10.43
C ALA A 237 24.34 0.53 11.17
N GLY A 238 24.70 0.15 12.40
CA GLY A 238 23.69 -0.17 13.41
C GLY A 238 23.93 -1.41 14.28
N LYS A 239 24.40 -1.18 15.51
CA LYS A 239 23.66 -1.42 16.77
C LYS A 239 24.62 -1.31 17.97
N GLY A 240 24.28 -0.48 18.95
CA GLY A 240 24.67 -0.69 20.34
C GLY A 240 25.49 0.42 21.00
N THR A 241 24.75 1.33 21.64
CA THR A 241 25.07 2.02 22.91
C THR A 241 26.33 2.91 22.97
N THR A 242 26.16 4.23 22.90
CA THR A 242 26.19 5.15 24.06
C THR A 242 25.96 6.61 23.64
N ASP A 243 25.35 7.38 24.54
CA ASP A 243 25.10 8.84 24.53
C ASP A 243 23.95 9.40 23.67
N SER A 244 22.76 9.17 24.24
CA SER A 244 21.65 10.10 24.33
C SER A 244 22.05 11.49 24.86
N ARG A 245 22.00 12.52 24.01
CA ARG A 245 21.70 13.90 24.45
C ARG A 245 20.72 14.57 23.49
N SER A 246 19.56 14.91 24.04
CA SER A 246 18.44 15.54 23.33
C SER A 246 18.71 17.03 23.10
N ALA A 247 17.88 17.66 22.27
CA ALA A 247 17.94 19.10 21.98
C ALA A 247 17.86 20.02 23.22
N VAL A 248 17.46 19.49 24.39
CA VAL A 248 17.42 20.22 25.66
C VAL A 248 18.83 20.46 26.24
N ASP A 249 19.79 19.55 26.04
CA ASP A 249 21.18 19.75 26.51
C ASP A 249 21.95 20.76 25.66
N ARG A 250 21.55 20.96 24.39
CA ARG A 250 22.17 21.94 23.49
C ARG A 250 21.71 23.37 23.78
N LEU A 251 20.55 23.55 24.41
CA LEU A 251 20.02 24.86 24.84
C LEU A 251 20.61 25.34 26.16
N ALA A 252 21.06 24.45 27.05
CA ALA A 252 21.72 24.83 28.30
C ALA A 252 23.15 25.37 28.10
N ALA A 253 23.85 24.96 27.03
CA ALA A 253 25.20 25.43 26.72
C ALA A 253 25.25 26.84 26.08
N LEU A 254 24.10 27.38 25.64
CA LEU A 254 23.98 28.72 25.04
C LEU A 254 23.52 29.80 26.03
N LYS A 255 23.37 29.46 27.31
CA LYS A 255 23.27 30.43 28.42
C LYS A 255 24.57 30.40 29.22
N LYS A 256 25.59 31.11 28.72
CA LYS A 256 26.63 31.74 29.52
C LYS A 256 26.76 33.18 29.09
#